data_AF-C5P6X5-F1
#
_entry.id   AF-C5P6X5-F1
#
_cell.length_a   1.000
_cell.length_b   1.000
_cell.length_c   1.000
_cell.angle_alpha   90.00
_cell.angle_beta   90.00
_cell.angle_gamma   90.00
#
_symmetry.space_group_name_H-M   'P 1'
#
loop_
_entity.id
_entity.type
_entity.pdbx_description
1 polymer ?
#
loop_
_entity_poly.entity_id
_entity_poly.type
_entity_poly.pdbx_seq_one_letter_code
_entity_poly.pdbx_strand_id
1 'polypeptide(L)'
;MATNNRPKGLLFDIGGVCVVSPFQAILDYEIANNIPIGWINYAIQHTSPNGAWHRIERGEIKLDANFFAEFNRDFQHQHLWEAFHEQLKKKNPQTSSPSSTTSSAHLPLPKVDAEYMFWEMMRVSREADPYMFPALKKLKESGQFILGALSNTTILPEDHPYSKRSAMHEVKQMFDFFISSAHCGLRKPDPRIYELALKNMREEAAKKGFGGIAPDDIVFLDDIGINLKWAKKAGMRTIKVDLGKTDDAVRELERYTGMKLLDDSDRAKL
;
A
#
# COMPACT_ATOMS: atom_id res chain seq x y z
N MET A 1 -17.98 -14.37 19.99
CA MET A 1 -17.58 -15.34 18.95
C MET A 1 -17.78 -14.65 17.62
N ALA A 2 -16.72 -14.38 16.86
CA ALA A 2 -16.89 -13.80 15.52
C ALA A 2 -17.63 -14.82 14.66
N THR A 3 -18.82 -14.47 14.20
CA THR A 3 -19.60 -15.32 13.29
C THR A 3 -18.76 -15.51 12.03
N ASN A 4 -18.48 -16.77 11.70
CA ASN A 4 -17.66 -17.17 10.56
C ASN A 4 -18.46 -17.02 9.25
N ASN A 5 -19.11 -15.86 9.07
CA ASN A 5 -20.01 -15.60 7.97
C ASN A 5 -19.21 -15.16 6.74
N ARG A 6 -19.56 -15.72 5.60
CA ARG A 6 -19.04 -15.33 4.29
C ARG A 6 -19.20 -13.80 4.10
N PRO A 7 -18.17 -13.06 3.67
CA PRO A 7 -18.27 -11.62 3.46
C PRO A 7 -19.24 -11.28 2.34
N LYS A 8 -19.81 -10.07 2.41
CA LYS A 8 -20.58 -9.46 1.32
C LYS A 8 -19.70 -8.51 0.50
N GLY A 9 -18.75 -7.85 1.15
CA GLY A 9 -17.84 -6.89 0.54
C GLY A 9 -16.37 -7.30 0.69
N LEU A 10 -15.59 -7.10 -0.36
CA LEU A 10 -14.15 -7.26 -0.36
C LEU A 10 -13.53 -5.92 -0.74
N LEU A 11 -12.67 -5.39 0.13
CA LEU A 11 -11.98 -4.13 -0.06
C LEU A 11 -10.50 -4.40 -0.23
N PHE A 12 -9.86 -3.77 -1.22
CA PHE A 12 -8.46 -4.03 -1.56
C PHE A 12 -7.66 -2.74 -1.56
N ASP A 13 -6.46 -2.76 -0.97
CA ASP A 13 -5.40 -1.87 -1.45
C ASP A 13 -4.98 -2.28 -2.86
N ILE A 14 -4.23 -1.41 -3.53
CA ILE A 14 -3.79 -1.60 -4.90
C ILE A 14 -2.30 -1.92 -4.92
N GLY A 15 -1.45 -1.00 -4.48
CA GLY A 15 0.00 -1.21 -4.38
C GLY A 15 0.31 -2.33 -3.38
N GLY A 16 1.06 -3.34 -3.80
CA GLY A 16 1.45 -4.48 -2.95
C GLY A 16 0.35 -5.51 -2.72
N VAL A 17 -0.83 -5.33 -3.33
CA VAL A 17 -1.95 -6.28 -3.25
C VAL A 17 -2.41 -6.69 -4.65
N CYS A 18 -2.92 -5.75 -5.45
CA CYS A 18 -3.37 -6.03 -6.82
C CYS A 18 -2.29 -5.80 -7.88
N VAL A 19 -1.28 -4.99 -7.56
CA VAL A 19 -0.09 -4.75 -8.37
C VAL A 19 1.15 -4.85 -7.49
N VAL A 20 2.31 -5.00 -8.11
CA VAL A 20 3.60 -5.10 -7.40
C VAL A 20 3.80 -3.89 -6.47
N SER A 21 4.29 -4.17 -5.25
CA SER A 21 4.46 -3.15 -4.21
C SER A 21 5.51 -2.10 -4.61
N PRO A 22 5.21 -0.79 -4.45
CA PRO A 22 6.21 0.26 -4.63
C PRO A 22 7.36 0.14 -3.61
N PHE A 23 7.15 -0.53 -2.48
CA PHE A 23 8.20 -0.75 -1.49
C PHE A 23 9.33 -1.65 -1.98
N GLN A 24 9.09 -2.53 -2.96
CA GLN A 24 10.16 -3.29 -3.59
C GLN A 24 11.12 -2.35 -4.34
N ALA A 25 10.59 -1.35 -5.06
CA ALA A 25 11.40 -0.37 -5.76
C ALA A 25 12.21 0.51 -4.78
N ILE A 26 11.66 0.84 -3.61
CA ILE A 26 12.41 1.52 -2.53
C ILE A 26 13.56 0.65 -2.05
N LEU A 27 13.32 -0.64 -1.78
CA LEU A 27 14.36 -1.57 -1.32
C LEU A 27 15.49 -1.70 -2.35
N ASP A 28 15.14 -1.90 -3.62
CA ASP A 28 16.11 -2.02 -4.71
C ASP A 28 16.93 -0.72 -4.87
N TYR A 29 16.26 0.44 -4.75
CA TYR A 29 16.91 1.74 -4.77
C TYR A 29 17.88 1.93 -3.60
N GLU A 30 17.47 1.55 -2.38
CA GLU A 30 18.34 1.64 -1.20
C GLU A 30 19.60 0.80 -1.36
N ILE A 31 19.45 -0.45 -1.83
CA ILE A 31 20.58 -1.36 -2.09
C ILE A 31 21.50 -0.77 -3.16
N ALA A 32 20.95 -0.33 -4.29
CA ALA A 32 21.74 0.18 -5.42
C ALA A 32 22.53 1.46 -5.07
N ASN A 33 22.04 2.26 -4.12
CA ASN A 33 22.64 3.53 -3.72
C ASN A 33 23.41 3.45 -2.39
N ASN A 34 23.62 2.25 -1.84
CA ASN A 34 24.28 2.03 -0.54
C ASN A 34 23.62 2.81 0.61
N ILE A 35 22.30 2.97 0.54
CA ILE A 35 21.50 3.54 1.61
C ILE A 35 21.14 2.41 2.57
N PRO A 36 21.33 2.57 3.88
CA PRO A 36 20.85 1.62 4.88
C PRO A 36 19.38 1.25 4.68
N ILE A 37 19.11 -0.05 4.54
CA ILE A 37 17.78 -0.58 4.25
C ILE A 37 16.76 -0.09 5.29
N GLY A 38 15.66 0.48 4.79
CA GLY A 38 14.56 1.01 5.56
C GLY A 38 14.66 2.48 5.90
N TRP A 39 15.74 3.18 5.53
CA TRP A 39 15.88 4.62 5.77
C TRP A 39 14.77 5.42 5.10
N ILE A 40 14.48 5.16 3.82
CA ILE A 40 13.52 5.93 3.04
C ILE A 40 12.12 5.79 3.65
N ASN A 41 11.71 4.56 3.96
CA ASN A 41 10.45 4.29 4.64
C ASN A 41 10.39 4.90 6.04
N TYR A 42 11.50 4.87 6.78
CA TYR A 42 11.58 5.52 8.09
C TYR A 42 11.38 7.03 7.98
N ALA A 43 12.08 7.70 7.07
CA ALA A 43 11.96 9.13 6.85
C ALA A 43 10.53 9.53 6.45
N ILE A 44 9.93 8.82 5.48
CA ILE A 44 8.53 9.03 5.07
C ILE A 44 7.61 8.93 6.30
N GLN A 45 7.73 7.87 7.10
CA GLN A 45 6.87 7.68 8.27
C GLN A 45 7.01 8.79 9.32
N HIS A 46 8.20 9.34 9.52
CA HIS A 46 8.47 10.33 10.55
C HIS A 46 8.25 11.78 10.11
N THR A 47 8.11 12.04 8.81
CA THR A 47 7.63 13.34 8.30
C THR A 47 6.09 13.40 8.24
N SER A 48 5.40 12.29 8.53
CA SER A 48 3.94 12.24 8.65
C SER A 48 3.41 13.22 9.73
N PRO A 49 2.26 13.89 9.52
CA PRO A 49 1.39 13.82 8.35
C PRO A 49 1.72 14.85 7.26
N ASN A 50 2.77 15.67 7.44
CA ASN A 50 2.99 16.88 6.64
C ASN A 50 4.13 16.76 5.61
N GLY A 51 4.84 15.63 5.57
CA GLY A 51 5.85 15.35 4.55
C GLY A 51 5.27 15.40 3.14
N ALA A 52 6.12 15.68 2.15
CA ALA A 52 5.73 15.84 0.76
C ALA A 52 4.94 14.62 0.26
N TRP A 53 5.39 13.40 0.60
CA TRP A 53 4.70 12.15 0.25
C TRP A 53 3.26 12.09 0.78
N HIS A 54 3.02 12.56 2.00
CA HIS A 54 1.69 12.54 2.60
C HIS A 54 0.76 13.56 1.97
N ARG A 55 1.28 14.76 1.67
CA ARG A 55 0.54 15.85 1.04
C ARG A 55 0.16 15.51 -0.40
N ILE A 56 1.07 14.91 -1.17
CA ILE A 56 0.76 14.48 -2.55
C ILE A 56 -0.26 13.33 -2.57
N GLU A 57 -0.19 12.39 -1.61
CA GLU A 57 -1.19 11.34 -1.49
C GLU A 57 -2.56 11.85 -1.04
N ARG A 58 -2.66 13.07 -0.49
CA ARG A 58 -3.93 13.76 -0.21
C ARG A 58 -4.35 14.73 -1.32
N GLY A 59 -3.58 14.84 -2.41
CA GLY A 59 -3.86 15.77 -3.49
C GLY A 59 -3.72 17.24 -3.10
N GLU A 60 -3.00 17.54 -2.01
CA GLU A 60 -2.78 18.91 -1.51
C GLU A 60 -1.72 19.66 -2.33
N ILE A 61 -0.86 18.93 -3.03
CA ILE A 61 0.21 19.45 -3.89
C ILE A 61 0.24 18.70 -5.23
N LYS A 62 0.79 19.35 -6.26
CA LYS A 62 0.93 18.78 -7.59
C LYS A 62 2.17 17.89 -7.68
N LEU A 63 2.10 16.86 -8.53
CA LEU A 63 3.27 16.05 -8.91
C LEU A 63 4.13 16.83 -9.91
N ASP A 64 5.02 17.69 -9.42
CA ASP A 64 5.92 18.53 -10.23
C ASP A 64 7.31 18.67 -9.60
N ALA A 65 8.16 19.51 -10.18
CA ALA A 65 9.51 19.76 -9.69
C ALA A 65 9.55 20.29 -8.24
N ASN A 66 8.52 21.03 -7.79
CA ASN A 66 8.46 21.50 -6.40
C ASN A 66 8.20 20.34 -5.44
N PHE A 67 7.31 19.41 -5.81
CA PHE A 67 7.13 18.18 -5.04
C PHE A 67 8.45 17.41 -4.90
N PHE A 68 9.19 17.21 -5.99
CA PHE A 68 10.46 16.48 -5.91
C PHE A 68 11.51 17.21 -5.09
N ALA A 69 11.56 18.55 -5.13
CA ALA A 69 12.43 19.34 -4.26
C ALA A 69 12.05 19.17 -2.76
N GLU A 70 10.76 19.22 -2.43
CA GLU A 70 10.27 18.99 -1.06
C GLU A 70 10.53 17.55 -0.61
N PHE A 71 10.27 16.56 -1.46
CA PHE A 71 10.45 15.15 -1.13
C PHE A 71 11.92 14.80 -0.91
N ASN A 72 12.84 15.40 -1.68
CA ASN A 72 14.27 15.29 -1.39
C ASN A 72 14.63 15.86 -0.02
N ARG A 73 14.02 16.98 0.39
CA ARG A 73 14.27 17.60 1.70
C ARG A 73 13.78 16.74 2.86
N ASP A 74 12.71 15.98 2.69
CA ASP A 74 12.22 15.03 3.71
C ASP A 74 13.27 13.98 4.10
N PHE A 75 14.24 13.70 3.22
CA PHE A 75 15.35 12.77 3.49
C PHE A 75 16.60 13.45 4.08
N GLN A 76 16.58 14.76 4.33
CA GLN A 76 17.75 15.52 4.79
C GLN A 76 17.63 15.98 6.26
N HIS A 77 16.85 15.26 7.05
CA HIS A 77 16.68 15.53 8.47
C HIS A 77 17.72 14.77 9.31
N GLN A 78 18.78 15.47 9.74
CA GLN A 78 19.87 14.89 10.54
C GLN A 78 19.38 14.16 11.80
N HIS A 79 18.42 14.73 12.53
CA HIS A 79 17.88 14.12 13.75
C HIS A 79 17.14 12.79 13.48
N LEU A 80 16.44 12.67 12.34
CA LEU A 80 15.79 11.41 11.95
C LEU A 80 16.83 10.36 11.56
N TRP A 81 17.90 10.79 10.90
CA TRP A 81 19.01 9.91 10.50
C TRP A 81 19.72 9.30 11.70
N GLU A 82 20.04 10.13 12.69
CA GLU A 82 20.63 9.69 13.96
C GLU A 82 19.70 8.70 14.69
N ALA A 83 18.42 9.04 14.84
CA ALA A 83 17.42 8.18 15.48
C ALA A 83 17.24 6.83 14.75
N PHE A 84 17.25 6.83 13.42
CA PHE A 84 17.20 5.62 12.60
C PHE A 84 18.40 4.71 12.87
N HIS A 85 19.62 5.26 12.90
CA HIS A 85 20.82 4.50 13.21
C HIS A 85 20.85 3.96 14.64
N GLU A 86 20.35 4.71 15.61
CA GLU A 86 20.16 4.19 16.98
C GLU A 86 19.20 3.01 17.01
N GLN A 87 18.11 3.07 16.25
CA GLN A 87 17.16 1.96 16.13
C GLN A 87 17.81 0.73 15.48
N LEU A 88 18.63 0.91 14.44
CA LEU A 88 19.37 -0.19 13.83
C LEU A 88 20.35 -0.85 14.81
N LYS A 89 21.10 -0.05 15.58
CA LYS A 89 22.02 -0.56 16.61
C LYS A 89 21.29 -1.39 17.67
N LYS A 90 20.11 -0.95 18.11
CA LYS A 90 19.27 -1.68 19.07
C LYS A 90 18.74 -3.00 18.51
N LYS A 91 18.42 -3.06 17.21
CA LYS A 91 17.89 -4.27 16.56
C LYS A 91 18.97 -5.31 16.25
N ASN A 92 20.21 -4.89 15.97
CA ASN A 92 21.32 -5.79 15.61
C ASN A 92 22.57 -5.61 16.52
N PRO A 93 22.51 -6.02 17.80
CA PRO A 93 23.59 -5.79 18.76
C PRO A 93 24.92 -6.51 18.42
N GLN A 94 24.90 -7.52 17.54
CA GLN A 94 26.07 -8.35 17.22
C GLN A 94 26.90 -7.85 16.03
N THR A 95 26.44 -6.84 15.29
CA THR A 95 27.20 -6.26 14.15
C THR A 95 28.10 -5.09 14.53
N SER A 96 28.09 -4.68 15.80
CA SER A 96 29.02 -3.67 16.31
C SER A 96 30.40 -4.29 16.56
N SER A 97 31.27 -4.25 15.55
CA SER A 97 32.71 -4.44 15.76
C SER A 97 33.25 -3.40 16.75
N PRO A 98 34.21 -3.74 17.64
CA PRO A 98 34.73 -2.82 18.65
C PRO A 98 35.57 -1.64 18.11
N SER A 99 35.72 -1.49 16.80
CA SER A 99 36.72 -0.61 16.18
C SER A 99 36.18 0.67 15.54
N SER A 100 34.89 1.03 15.73
CA SER A 100 34.39 2.32 15.27
C SER A 100 33.77 3.14 16.41
N THR A 101 34.64 3.66 17.27
CA THR A 101 34.40 4.92 18.00
C THR A 101 34.36 6.10 17.00
N THR A 102 33.46 6.03 16.02
CA THR A 102 33.01 7.23 15.33
C THR A 102 31.96 7.84 16.26
N SER A 103 32.32 8.96 16.87
CA SER A 103 31.37 9.84 17.56
C SER A 103 30.07 9.91 16.75
N SER A 104 28.91 9.79 17.40
CA SER A 104 27.60 9.95 16.75
C SER A 104 27.43 11.32 16.05
N ALA A 105 28.35 12.26 16.26
CA ALA A 105 28.46 13.49 15.52
C ALA A 105 28.88 13.22 14.06
N HIS A 106 27.94 13.45 13.13
CA HIS A 106 28.11 13.51 11.68
C HIS A 106 28.26 12.20 10.90
N LEU A 107 27.31 11.27 11.04
CA LEU A 107 27.04 10.38 9.90
C LEU A 107 26.50 11.24 8.73
N PRO A 108 27.14 11.24 7.55
CA PRO A 108 26.65 12.02 6.42
C PRO A 108 25.28 11.49 6.00
N LEU A 109 24.35 12.41 5.71
CA LEU A 109 23.05 12.07 5.15
C LEU A 109 23.24 11.46 3.75
N PRO A 110 22.49 10.41 3.39
CA PRO A 110 22.55 9.88 2.05
C PRO A 110 22.00 10.91 1.06
N LYS A 111 22.62 10.95 -0.13
CA LYS A 111 22.02 11.64 -1.27
C LYS A 111 20.92 10.75 -1.82
N VAL A 112 19.69 11.26 -1.83
CA VAL A 112 18.54 10.61 -2.45
C VAL A 112 18.21 11.38 -3.72
N ASP A 113 17.86 10.64 -4.77
CA ASP A 113 17.23 11.15 -5.99
C ASP A 113 15.74 10.78 -5.91
N ALA A 114 14.98 11.63 -5.24
CA ALA A 114 13.57 11.36 -4.97
C ALA A 114 12.72 11.29 -6.24
N GLU A 115 13.12 11.96 -7.32
CA GLU A 115 12.41 11.92 -8.60
C GLU A 115 12.60 10.59 -9.30
N TYR A 116 13.86 10.15 -9.45
CA TYR A 116 14.16 8.84 -10.02
C TYR A 116 13.47 7.72 -9.22
N MET A 117 13.62 7.73 -7.89
CA MET A 117 13.01 6.73 -7.02
C MET A 117 11.48 6.73 -7.14
N PHE A 118 10.86 7.90 -7.19
CA PHE A 118 9.40 8.02 -7.38
C PHE A 118 8.95 7.36 -8.67
N TRP A 119 9.62 7.66 -9.79
CA TRP A 119 9.24 7.10 -11.07
C TRP A 119 9.50 5.60 -11.18
N GLU A 120 10.51 5.07 -10.49
CA GLU A 120 10.72 3.63 -10.37
C GLU A 120 9.60 2.95 -9.55
N MET A 121 9.17 3.54 -8.44
CA MET A 121 7.98 3.06 -7.71
C MET A 121 6.76 3.02 -8.63
N MET A 122 6.52 4.10 -9.38
CA MET A 122 5.41 4.17 -10.33
C MET A 122 5.54 3.15 -11.47
N ARG A 123 6.77 2.85 -11.94
CA ARG A 123 7.01 1.85 -12.98
C ARG A 123 6.65 0.46 -12.49
N VAL A 124 7.16 0.07 -11.32
CA VAL A 124 6.94 -1.27 -10.73
C VAL A 124 5.47 -1.49 -10.40
N SER A 125 4.79 -0.52 -9.80
CA SER A 125 3.35 -0.62 -9.46
C SER A 125 2.38 -0.59 -10.65
N ARG A 126 2.89 -0.78 -11.87
CA ARG A 126 2.06 -1.01 -13.07
C ARG A 126 1.93 -2.48 -13.42
N GLU A 127 2.74 -3.35 -12.85
CA GLU A 127 2.68 -4.78 -13.09
C GLU A 127 1.62 -5.41 -12.19
N ALA A 128 0.70 -6.17 -12.79
CA ALA A 128 -0.33 -6.89 -12.05
C ALA A 128 0.29 -7.98 -11.17
N ASP A 129 -0.23 -8.14 -9.95
CA ASP A 129 0.21 -9.25 -9.10
C ASP A 129 -0.21 -10.60 -9.72
N PRO A 130 0.70 -11.57 -9.83
CA PRO A 130 0.45 -12.81 -10.55
C PRO A 130 -0.60 -13.72 -9.89
N TYR A 131 -0.91 -13.53 -8.61
CA TYR A 131 -1.87 -14.36 -7.87
C TYR A 131 -3.17 -13.61 -7.57
N MET A 132 -3.07 -12.36 -7.10
CA MET A 132 -4.23 -11.57 -6.71
C MET A 132 -5.03 -11.08 -7.91
N PHE A 133 -4.39 -10.71 -9.02
CA PHE A 133 -5.12 -10.20 -10.18
C PHE A 133 -5.98 -11.28 -10.86
N PRO A 134 -5.50 -12.53 -11.10
CA PRO A 134 -6.36 -13.62 -11.52
C PRO A 134 -7.49 -13.95 -10.52
N ALA A 135 -7.19 -13.92 -9.22
CA ALA A 135 -8.21 -14.09 -8.18
C ALA A 135 -9.29 -13.01 -8.26
N LEU A 136 -8.91 -11.76 -8.47
CA LEU A 136 -9.82 -10.62 -8.61
C LEU A 136 -10.75 -10.77 -9.82
N LYS A 137 -10.24 -11.30 -10.95
CA LYS A 137 -11.07 -11.63 -12.12
C LYS A 137 -12.14 -12.67 -11.77
N LYS A 138 -11.76 -13.78 -11.13
CA LYS A 138 -12.70 -14.82 -10.68
C LYS A 138 -13.75 -14.27 -9.71
N LEU A 139 -13.35 -13.39 -8.79
CA LEU A 139 -14.27 -12.74 -7.85
C LEU A 139 -15.27 -11.84 -8.58
N LYS A 140 -14.81 -11.03 -9.55
CA LYS A 140 -15.67 -10.15 -10.36
C LYS A 140 -16.66 -10.94 -11.20
N GLU A 141 -16.19 -11.97 -11.90
CA GLU A 141 -17.01 -12.87 -12.73
C GLU A 141 -18.09 -13.58 -11.92
N SER A 142 -17.80 -13.91 -10.66
CA SER A 142 -18.76 -14.61 -9.80
C SER A 142 -20.01 -13.79 -9.47
N GLY A 143 -19.90 -12.46 -9.43
CA GLY A 143 -20.99 -11.57 -9.00
C GLY A 143 -21.41 -11.73 -7.53
N GLN A 144 -20.71 -12.53 -6.72
CA GLN A 144 -21.12 -12.88 -5.35
C GLN A 144 -20.71 -11.86 -4.29
N PHE A 145 -19.90 -10.86 -4.66
CA PHE A 145 -19.34 -9.87 -3.75
C PHE A 145 -19.40 -8.46 -4.33
N ILE A 146 -19.42 -7.48 -3.43
CA ILE A 146 -19.12 -6.09 -3.76
C ILE A 146 -17.61 -5.92 -3.68
N LEU A 147 -16.99 -5.48 -4.77
CA LEU A 147 -15.54 -5.29 -4.86
C LEU A 147 -15.22 -3.80 -4.80
N GLY A 148 -14.48 -3.37 -3.79
CA GLY A 148 -14.02 -1.99 -3.67
C GLY A 148 -12.49 -1.89 -3.63
N ALA A 149 -11.97 -0.77 -4.07
CA ALA A 149 -10.57 -0.41 -3.88
C ALA A 149 -10.42 0.80 -2.95
N LEU A 150 -9.42 0.76 -2.06
CA LEU A 150 -9.07 1.83 -1.14
C LEU A 150 -7.54 2.01 -1.12
N SER A 151 -7.05 3.00 -1.87
CA SER A 151 -5.62 3.15 -2.11
C SER A 151 -5.11 4.56 -1.86
N ASN A 152 -3.92 4.63 -1.22
CA ASN A 152 -3.14 5.84 -1.19
C ASN A 152 -2.48 6.00 -2.57
N THR A 153 -2.78 7.09 -3.27
CA THR A 153 -2.46 7.30 -4.68
C THR A 153 -2.05 8.74 -4.92
N THR A 154 -1.45 9.03 -6.07
CA THR A 154 -1.10 10.38 -6.52
C THR A 154 -1.89 10.75 -7.78
N ILE A 155 -2.03 12.05 -8.05
CA ILE A 155 -2.58 12.56 -9.31
C ILE A 155 -1.39 12.75 -10.27
N LEU A 156 -1.38 11.99 -11.37
CA LEU A 156 -0.33 12.09 -12.38
C LEU A 156 -0.60 13.28 -13.33
N PRO A 157 0.45 13.99 -13.82
CA PRO A 157 0.30 15.01 -14.85
C PRO A 157 -0.33 14.43 -16.12
N GLU A 158 -1.27 15.15 -16.76
CA GLU A 158 -2.04 14.65 -17.91
C GLU A 158 -1.16 14.23 -19.10
N ASP A 159 -0.05 14.93 -19.31
CA ASP A 159 0.90 14.74 -20.39
C ASP A 159 1.93 13.62 -20.12
N HIS A 160 2.04 13.16 -18.87
CA HIS A 160 3.01 12.14 -18.50
C HIS A 160 2.65 10.77 -19.13
N PRO A 161 3.62 9.99 -19.67
CA PRO A 161 3.34 8.71 -20.33
C PRO A 161 2.53 7.73 -19.48
N TYR A 162 2.76 7.76 -18.17
CA TYR A 162 2.08 6.93 -17.18
C TYR A 162 0.60 7.29 -16.94
N SER A 163 0.15 8.45 -17.39
CA SER A 163 -1.26 8.85 -17.39
C SER A 163 -2.04 8.19 -18.53
N LYS A 164 -1.34 7.57 -19.48
CA LYS A 164 -1.95 6.78 -20.56
C LYS A 164 -2.21 5.34 -20.09
N ARG A 165 -3.11 4.66 -20.80
CA ARG A 165 -3.64 3.31 -20.51
C ARG A 165 -2.55 2.34 -20.01
N SER A 166 -2.72 1.80 -18.80
CA SER A 166 -1.78 0.86 -18.15
C SER A 166 -2.53 -0.33 -17.54
N ALA A 167 -1.85 -1.36 -17.05
CA ALA A 167 -2.50 -2.48 -16.34
C ALA A 167 -3.35 -2.00 -15.12
N MET A 168 -3.04 -0.82 -14.58
CA MET A 168 -3.91 -0.16 -13.59
C MET A 168 -5.32 0.13 -14.09
N HIS A 169 -5.52 0.34 -15.39
CA HIS A 169 -6.86 0.47 -15.96
C HIS A 169 -7.66 -0.83 -15.89
N GLU A 170 -7.03 -1.96 -16.18
CA GLU A 170 -7.69 -3.28 -16.10
C GLU A 170 -8.02 -3.63 -14.64
N VAL A 171 -7.08 -3.40 -13.73
CA VAL A 171 -7.29 -3.59 -12.28
C VAL A 171 -8.44 -2.72 -11.80
N LYS A 172 -8.46 -1.43 -12.16
CA LYS A 172 -9.54 -0.50 -11.77
C LYS A 172 -10.92 -0.95 -12.23
N GLN A 173 -11.03 -1.58 -13.41
CA GLN A 173 -12.31 -2.07 -13.96
C GLN A 173 -12.89 -3.25 -13.19
N MET A 174 -12.10 -3.92 -12.34
CA MET A 174 -12.59 -5.04 -11.54
C MET A 174 -13.47 -4.57 -10.38
N PHE A 175 -13.30 -3.34 -9.91
CA PHE A 175 -14.00 -2.84 -8.74
C PHE A 175 -15.33 -2.18 -9.11
N ASP A 176 -16.30 -2.28 -8.20
CA ASP A 176 -17.57 -1.57 -8.27
C ASP A 176 -17.41 -0.10 -7.85
N PHE A 177 -16.43 0.18 -6.99
CA PHE A 177 -16.00 1.55 -6.69
C PHE A 177 -14.50 1.60 -6.38
N PHE A 178 -13.90 2.79 -6.58
CA PHE A 178 -12.48 3.04 -6.34
C PHE A 178 -12.28 4.33 -5.55
N ILE A 179 -11.73 4.22 -4.34
CA ILE A 179 -11.38 5.38 -3.51
C ILE A 179 -9.89 5.68 -3.70
N SER A 180 -9.62 6.79 -4.37
CA SER A 180 -8.28 7.37 -4.51
C SER A 180 -8.08 8.46 -3.46
N SER A 181 -7.08 8.29 -2.60
CA SER A 181 -6.75 9.25 -1.54
C SER A 181 -6.54 10.68 -2.05
N ALA A 182 -5.83 10.84 -3.17
CA ALA A 182 -5.52 12.15 -3.71
C ALA A 182 -6.74 12.85 -4.32
N HIS A 183 -7.76 12.10 -4.75
CA HIS A 183 -9.00 12.68 -5.26
C HIS A 183 -10.00 13.01 -4.15
N CYS A 184 -10.00 12.27 -3.05
CA CYS A 184 -10.92 12.51 -1.93
C CYS A 184 -10.33 13.38 -0.80
N GLY A 185 -9.03 13.67 -0.84
CA GLY A 185 -8.35 14.47 0.19
C GLY A 185 -8.10 13.73 1.51
N LEU A 186 -8.34 12.41 1.56
CA LEU A 186 -8.18 11.59 2.74
C LEU A 186 -7.14 10.52 2.48
N ARG A 187 -6.31 10.18 3.46
CA ARG A 187 -5.24 9.19 3.31
C ARG A 187 -5.37 8.12 4.40
N LYS A 188 -5.15 6.85 4.07
CA LYS A 188 -4.96 5.83 5.10
C LYS A 188 -3.74 6.22 5.97
N PRO A 189 -3.82 6.14 7.31
CA PRO A 189 -4.87 5.50 8.09
C PRO A 189 -5.85 6.47 8.79
N ASP A 190 -6.17 7.62 8.19
CA ASP A 190 -7.19 8.55 8.72
C ASP A 190 -8.55 7.81 8.86
N PRO A 191 -9.19 7.81 10.04
CA PRO A 191 -10.48 7.15 10.27
C PRO A 191 -11.56 7.48 9.23
N ARG A 192 -11.58 8.73 8.75
CA ARG A 192 -12.59 9.23 7.82
C ARG A 192 -12.56 8.52 6.47
N ILE A 193 -11.40 8.00 6.05
CA ILE A 193 -11.31 7.26 4.79
C ILE A 193 -11.98 5.88 4.88
N TYR A 194 -11.96 5.25 6.07
CA TYR A 194 -12.65 3.99 6.31
C TYR A 194 -14.16 4.20 6.42
N GLU A 195 -14.60 5.31 7.01
CA GLU A 195 -16.02 5.71 7.01
C GLU A 195 -16.54 5.93 5.58
N LEU A 196 -15.73 6.59 4.73
CA LEU A 196 -16.03 6.74 3.30
C LEU A 196 -16.11 5.37 2.59
N ALA A 197 -15.20 4.45 2.87
CA ALA A 197 -15.24 3.09 2.31
C ALA A 197 -16.50 2.32 2.73
N LEU A 198 -16.89 2.41 4.01
CA LEU A 198 -18.15 1.82 4.51
C LEU A 198 -19.39 2.43 3.84
N LYS A 199 -19.38 3.73 3.58
CA LYS A 199 -20.45 4.42 2.86
C LYS A 199 -20.58 3.89 1.42
N ASN A 200 -19.47 3.84 0.67
CA ASN A 200 -19.46 3.33 -0.71
C ASN A 200 -19.91 1.85 -0.78
N MET A 201 -19.45 1.02 0.17
CA MET A 201 -19.90 -0.37 0.28
C MET A 201 -21.41 -0.48 0.49
N ARG A 202 -22.01 0.36 1.35
CA ARG A 202 -23.46 0.40 1.56
C ARG A 202 -24.23 0.84 0.32
N GLU A 203 -23.71 1.84 -0.39
CA GLU A 203 -24.32 2.33 -1.63
C GLU A 203 -24.31 1.26 -2.73
N GLU A 204 -23.19 0.57 -2.93
CA GLU A 204 -23.12 -0.54 -3.89
C GLU A 204 -23.95 -1.74 -3.44
N ALA A 205 -24.01 -2.04 -2.14
CA ALA A 205 -24.88 -3.10 -1.62
C ALA A 205 -26.36 -2.83 -1.94
N ALA A 206 -26.81 -1.59 -1.78
CA ALA A 206 -28.18 -1.19 -2.13
C ALA A 206 -28.46 -1.35 -3.62
N LYS A 207 -27.53 -0.91 -4.50
CA LYS A 207 -27.66 -1.04 -5.95
C LYS A 207 -27.72 -2.49 -6.41
N LYS A 208 -26.94 -3.37 -5.78
CA LYS A 208 -26.85 -4.80 -6.12
C LYS A 208 -27.85 -5.69 -5.38
N GLY A 209 -28.68 -5.14 -4.50
CA GLY A 209 -29.68 -5.90 -3.75
C GLY A 209 -29.12 -6.78 -2.62
N PHE A 210 -27.94 -6.47 -2.07
CA PHE A 210 -27.27 -7.23 -1.00
C PHE A 210 -27.88 -7.02 0.40
N GLY A 211 -28.99 -6.29 0.52
CA GLY A 211 -29.52 -5.84 1.80
C GLY A 211 -28.55 -4.91 2.53
N GLY A 212 -28.70 -4.77 3.85
CA GLY A 212 -27.75 -4.01 4.66
C GLY A 212 -26.38 -4.68 4.74
N ILE A 213 -25.30 -3.88 4.72
CA ILE A 213 -23.93 -4.33 4.95
C ILE A 213 -23.37 -3.69 6.24
N ALA A 214 -22.93 -4.54 7.16
CA ALA A 214 -22.25 -4.16 8.39
C ALA A 214 -20.72 -4.15 8.19
N PRO A 215 -19.94 -3.45 9.02
CA PRO A 215 -18.49 -3.44 8.87
C PRO A 215 -17.84 -4.83 8.89
N ASP A 216 -18.35 -5.75 9.70
CA ASP A 216 -17.87 -7.12 9.81
C ASP A 216 -18.23 -8.01 8.61
N ASP A 217 -19.16 -7.58 7.74
CA ASP A 217 -19.42 -8.20 6.44
C ASP A 217 -18.30 -7.90 5.41
N ILE A 218 -17.33 -7.05 5.74
CA ILE A 218 -16.27 -6.59 4.84
C ILE A 218 -14.92 -7.19 5.26
N VAL A 219 -14.17 -7.70 4.28
CA VAL A 219 -12.76 -8.10 4.44
C VAL A 219 -11.89 -7.11 3.69
N PHE A 220 -10.94 -6.47 4.38
CA PHE A 220 -9.97 -5.53 3.81
C PHE A 220 -8.58 -6.16 3.67
N LEU A 221 -8.00 -6.09 2.48
CA LEU A 221 -6.66 -6.57 2.15
C LEU A 221 -5.72 -5.39 1.96
N ASP A 222 -4.58 -5.39 2.66
CA ASP A 222 -3.58 -4.31 2.60
C ASP A 222 -2.21 -4.90 2.99
N ASP A 223 -1.12 -4.39 2.42
CA ASP A 223 0.25 -4.79 2.76
C ASP A 223 0.80 -4.03 3.99
N ILE A 224 0.17 -2.90 4.36
CA ILE A 224 0.60 -2.04 5.45
C ILE A 224 -0.20 -2.32 6.73
N GLY A 225 0.50 -2.82 7.75
CA GLY A 225 -0.10 -3.21 9.02
C GLY A 225 -0.84 -2.09 9.77
N ILE A 226 -0.39 -0.83 9.68
CA ILE A 226 -1.10 0.29 10.33
C ILE A 226 -2.45 0.56 9.65
N ASN A 227 -2.55 0.40 8.32
CA ASN A 227 -3.80 0.56 7.60
C ASN A 227 -4.83 -0.50 8.05
N LEU A 228 -4.38 -1.75 8.20
CA LEU A 228 -5.20 -2.85 8.70
C LEU A 228 -5.64 -2.64 10.15
N LYS A 229 -4.76 -2.09 11.00
CA LYS A 229 -5.11 -1.76 12.39
C LYS A 229 -6.29 -0.80 12.47
N TRP A 230 -6.32 0.21 11.60
CA TRP A 230 -7.43 1.17 11.56
C TRP A 230 -8.68 0.61 10.87
N ALA A 231 -8.54 -0.27 9.87
CA ALA A 231 -9.67 -1.02 9.32
C ALA A 231 -10.35 -1.91 10.38
N LYS A 232 -9.57 -2.61 11.23
CA LYS A 232 -10.10 -3.36 12.38
C LYS A 232 -10.84 -2.46 13.37
N LYS A 233 -10.32 -1.26 13.64
CA LYS A 233 -11.01 -0.27 14.49
C LYS A 233 -12.32 0.21 13.87
N ALA A 234 -12.41 0.27 12.54
CA ALA A 234 -13.64 0.56 11.81
C ALA A 234 -14.61 -0.64 11.76
N GLY A 235 -14.25 -1.79 12.36
CA GLY A 235 -15.09 -2.99 12.45
C GLY A 235 -14.91 -3.99 11.29
N MET A 236 -13.97 -3.74 10.37
CA MET A 236 -13.71 -4.64 9.24
C MET A 236 -12.89 -5.86 9.67
N ARG A 237 -13.12 -6.98 8.97
CA ARG A 237 -12.16 -8.10 8.96
C ARG A 237 -11.01 -7.75 8.04
N THR A 238 -9.85 -8.39 8.23
CA THR A 238 -8.63 -8.02 7.50
C THR A 238 -7.78 -9.20 7.12
N ILE A 239 -7.14 -9.13 5.96
CA ILE A 239 -6.05 -10.02 5.54
C ILE A 239 -4.81 -9.15 5.35
N LYS A 240 -3.68 -9.57 5.92
CA LYS A 240 -2.40 -8.91 5.67
C LYS A 240 -1.74 -9.55 4.47
N VAL A 241 -1.31 -8.73 3.51
CA VAL A 241 -0.53 -9.20 2.36
C VAL A 241 0.94 -8.98 2.66
N ASP A 242 1.67 -10.06 2.91
CA ASP A 242 3.12 -9.98 3.12
C ASP A 242 3.83 -9.90 1.75
N LEU A 243 4.86 -9.05 1.66
CA LEU A 243 5.61 -8.84 0.42
C LEU A 243 6.19 -10.17 -0.09
N GLY A 244 5.93 -10.49 -1.36
CA GLY A 244 6.37 -11.74 -2.00
C GLY A 244 5.56 -12.98 -1.61
N LYS A 245 4.47 -12.83 -0.84
CA LYS A 245 3.60 -13.92 -0.37
C LYS A 245 2.12 -13.64 -0.69
N THR A 246 1.85 -13.04 -1.84
CA THR A 246 0.47 -12.71 -2.22
C THR A 246 -0.40 -13.96 -2.38
N ASP A 247 0.19 -15.11 -2.74
CA ASP A 247 -0.49 -16.40 -2.81
C ASP A 247 -1.04 -16.85 -1.44
N ASP A 248 -0.30 -16.64 -0.34
CA ASP A 248 -0.79 -16.91 1.01
C ASP A 248 -2.04 -16.07 1.34
N ALA A 249 -2.02 -14.79 0.95
CA ALA A 249 -3.17 -13.90 1.12
C ALA A 249 -4.37 -14.35 0.26
N VAL A 250 -4.15 -14.84 -0.96
CA VAL A 250 -5.20 -15.41 -1.79
C VAL A 250 -5.77 -16.69 -1.15
N ARG A 251 -4.95 -17.57 -0.57
CA ARG A 251 -5.43 -18.77 0.16
C ARG A 251 -6.27 -18.39 1.38
N GLU A 252 -5.91 -17.32 2.08
CA GLU A 252 -6.76 -16.79 3.15
C GLU A 252 -8.09 -16.25 2.59
N LEU A 253 -8.04 -15.54 1.46
CA LEU A 253 -9.24 -15.06 0.78
C LEU A 253 -10.15 -16.20 0.31
N GLU A 254 -9.61 -17.32 -0.17
CA GLU A 254 -10.37 -18.55 -0.48
C GLU A 254 -11.16 -19.04 0.75
N ARG A 255 -10.54 -19.03 1.94
CA ARG A 255 -11.21 -19.43 3.19
C ARG A 255 -12.36 -18.51 3.57
N TYR A 256 -12.20 -17.20 3.37
CA TYR A 256 -13.29 -16.24 3.61
C TYR A 256 -14.43 -16.38 2.60
N THR A 257 -14.09 -16.54 1.33
CA THR A 257 -15.04 -16.49 0.21
C THR A 257 -15.68 -17.83 -0.10
N GLY A 258 -15.08 -18.94 0.32
CA GLY A 258 -15.46 -20.30 -0.10
C GLY A 258 -15.21 -20.58 -1.58
N MET A 259 -14.47 -19.71 -2.28
CA MET A 259 -14.16 -19.86 -3.70
C MET A 259 -12.76 -20.42 -3.90
N LYS A 260 -12.58 -21.18 -4.99
CA LYS A 260 -11.25 -21.52 -5.51
C LYS A 260 -10.75 -20.34 -6.35
N LEU A 261 -9.70 -19.69 -5.89
CA LEU A 261 -9.12 -18.48 -6.49
C LEU A 261 -7.75 -18.73 -7.10
N LEU A 262 -6.93 -19.60 -6.51
CA LEU A 262 -5.65 -20.02 -7.11
C LEU A 262 -5.86 -21.10 -8.18
N ASP A 263 -5.04 -21.06 -9.23
CA ASP A 263 -4.98 -22.13 -10.23
C ASP A 263 -4.19 -23.34 -9.72
N ASP A 264 -4.45 -24.52 -10.27
CA ASP A 264 -3.82 -25.76 -9.83
C ASP A 264 -2.30 -25.78 -10.10
N SER A 265 -1.85 -25.08 -11.15
CA SER A 265 -0.42 -24.90 -11.46
C SER A 265 0.32 -24.04 -10.43
N ASP A 266 -0.37 -23.09 -9.81
CA ASP A 266 0.23 -22.19 -8.83
C ASP A 266 0.35 -22.86 -7.46
N ARG A 267 -0.51 -23.86 -7.20
CA ARG A 267 -0.40 -24.70 -6.01
C ARG A 267 0.77 -25.68 -6.08
N ALA A 268 1.19 -26.07 -7.29
CA ALA A 268 2.23 -27.07 -7.53
C ALA A 268 3.66 -26.48 -7.63
N LYS A 269 3.79 -25.16 -7.74
CA LYS A 269 5.09 -24.45 -7.81
C LYS A 269 5.66 -24.07 -6.43
N LEU A 270 5.06 -24.59 -5.36
CA LEU A 270 5.37 -24.30 -3.96
C LEU A 270 5.79 -25.57 -3.22
#